data_AF-A0A533ZSA7-F1
#
_entry.id   AF-A0A533ZSA7-F1
#
_cell.length_a   1.000
_cell.length_b   1.000
_cell.length_c   1.000
_cell.angle_alpha   90.00
_cell.angle_beta   90.00
_cell.angle_gamma   90.00
#
_symmetry.space_group_name_H-M   'P 1'
#
loop_
_entity.id
_entity.type
_entity.pdbx_description
1 polymer ?
#
loop_
_entity_poly.entity_id
_entity_poly.type
_entity_poly.pdbx_seq_one_letter_code
_entity_poly.pdbx_strand_id
1 'polypeptide(L)' 'MLRLEREKKQQVLTQSVSSPDDLQEKIARRAYQLYEEGGFLNGNEMDHWLKAEREILKERPSA' A
#
# COMPACT_ATOMS: atom_id res chain seq x y z
N MET A 1 10.54 -18.11 -24.51
CA MET A 1 9.84 -16.85 -24.19
C MET A 1 8.97 -17.05 -22.94
N LEU A 2 9.52 -17.03 -21.71
CA LEU A 2 8.70 -17.02 -20.48
C LEU A 2 9.50 -16.74 -19.20
N ARG A 3 10.45 -15.79 -19.21
CA ARG A 3 11.20 -15.43 -17.99
C ARG A 3 11.19 -13.94 -17.64
N LEU A 4 10.67 -13.08 -18.50
CA LEU A 4 10.74 -11.61 -18.35
C LEU A 4 9.39 -10.95 -18.05
N GLU A 5 8.31 -11.70 -17.90
CA GLU A 5 6.99 -11.14 -17.53
C GLU A 5 6.80 -11.00 -16.01
N ARG A 6 7.72 -11.56 -15.22
CA ARG A 6 7.66 -11.51 -13.75
C ARG A 6 8.28 -10.24 -13.17
N GLU A 7 9.11 -9.56 -13.95
CA GLU A 7 9.80 -8.32 -13.52
C GLU A 7 8.91 -7.08 -13.67
N LYS A 8 7.90 -7.13 -14.56
CA LYS A 8 6.93 -6.04 -14.72
C LYS A 8 5.90 -5.93 -13.59
N LYS A 9 5.85 -6.88 -12.65
CA LYS A 9 5.05 -6.71 -11.42
C LYS A 9 5.71 -5.79 -10.40
N GLN A 10 7.00 -5.48 -10.56
CA GLN A 10 7.74 -4.70 -9.56
C GLN A 10 7.99 -3.24 -9.96
N GLN A 11 7.74 -2.88 -11.23
CA GLN A 11 8.16 -1.58 -11.79
C GLN A 11 7.01 -0.58 -12.01
N VAL A 12 5.76 -0.93 -11.66
CA VAL A 12 4.63 0.00 -11.80
C VAL A 12 4.50 0.87 -10.54
N LEU A 13 5.11 2.04 -10.69
CA LEU A 13 4.77 3.31 -10.06
C LEU A 13 5.24 3.53 -8.62
N THR A 14 6.56 3.60 -8.53
CA THR A 14 7.31 4.52 -7.68
C THR A 14 7.26 5.96 -8.23
N GLN A 15 6.08 6.54 -8.49
CA GLN A 15 6.04 7.87 -9.12
C GLN A 15 5.01 8.82 -8.52
N SER A 16 5.56 9.80 -7.81
CA SER A 16 5.03 11.15 -7.57
C SER A 16 3.86 11.27 -6.58
N VAL A 17 4.18 11.70 -5.36
CA VAL A 17 3.31 12.04 -4.21
C VAL A 17 2.37 13.24 -4.44
N SER A 18 1.81 13.40 -5.64
CA SER A 18 1.12 14.65 -6.02
C SER A 18 -0.40 14.52 -6.16
N SER A 19 -0.96 13.32 -6.29
CA SER A 19 -2.41 13.14 -6.45
C SER A 19 -3.05 12.39 -5.26
N PRO A 20 -4.33 12.66 -4.94
CA PRO A 20 -5.07 11.92 -3.90
C PRO A 20 -5.12 10.41 -4.18
N ASP A 21 -5.10 10.00 -5.44
CA ASP A 21 -5.01 8.59 -5.86
C ASP A 21 -3.72 7.90 -5.38
N ASP A 22 -2.59 8.60 -5.35
CA ASP A 22 -1.31 8.06 -4.85
C ASP A 22 -1.33 7.81 -3.33
N LEU A 23 -2.07 8.66 -2.59
CA LEU A 23 -2.23 8.46 -1.15
C LEU A 23 -3.05 7.20 -0.88
N GLN A 24 -4.18 7.04 -1.58
CA GLN A 24 -5.05 5.89 -1.40
C GLN A 24 -4.33 4.59 -1.79
N GLU A 25 -3.50 4.61 -2.84
CA GLU A 25 -2.68 3.46 -3.22
C GLU A 25 -1.66 3.08 -2.15
N LYS A 26 -1.00 4.06 -1.52
CA LYS A 26 -0.07 3.80 -0.40
C LYS A 26 -0.79 3.18 0.80
N ILE A 27 -1.97 3.70 1.13
CA ILE A 27 -2.80 3.16 2.20
C ILE A 27 -3.20 1.72 1.87
N ALA A 28 -3.65 1.46 0.65
CA ALA A 28 -4.04 0.11 0.22
C ALA A 28 -2.87 -0.89 0.29
N ARG A 29 -1.69 -0.51 -0.20
CA ARG A 29 -0.47 -1.34 -0.10
C ARG A 29 -0.12 -1.63 1.36
N ARG A 30 -0.16 -0.62 2.22
CA ARG A 30 0.16 -0.77 3.65
C ARG A 30 -0.88 -1.61 4.39
N ALA A 31 -2.17 -1.46 4.06
CA ALA A 31 -3.25 -2.26 4.62
C ALA A 31 -3.14 -3.73 4.24
N TYR A 32 -2.78 -4.02 2.98
CA TYR A 32 -2.54 -5.38 2.52
C TYR A 32 -1.36 -6.03 3.28
N GLN A 33 -0.28 -5.28 3.47
CA GLN A 33 0.87 -5.76 4.22
C GLN A 33 0.51 -6.06 5.68
N LEU A 34 -0.28 -5.21 6.33
CA LEU A 34 -0.81 -5.46 7.69
C LEU A 34 -1.71 -6.71 7.76
N TYR A 35 -2.47 -6.98 6.70
CA TYR A 35 -3.30 -8.18 6.59
C TYR A 35 -2.46 -9.46 6.44
N GLU A 36 -1.38 -9.41 5.65
CA GLU A 36 -0.41 -10.52 5.55
C GLU A 36 0.31 -10.74 6.89
N GLU A 37 0.79 -9.68 7.54
CA GLU A 37 1.45 -9.75 8.85
C GLU A 37 0.50 -10.24 9.96
N GLY A 38 -0.79 -9.91 9.86
CA GLY A 38 -1.84 -10.36 10.77
C GLY A 38 -2.24 -11.82 10.59
N GLY A 39 -1.66 -12.55 9.63
CA GLY A 39 -1.98 -13.96 9.40
C GLY A 39 -3.27 -14.17 8.62
N PHE A 40 -3.62 -13.26 7.72
CA PHE A 40 -4.79 -13.37 6.84
C PHE A 40 -6.13 -13.48 7.61
N LEU A 41 -6.23 -12.74 8.71
CA LEU A 41 -7.45 -12.65 9.51
C LEU A 41 -8.53 -11.87 8.74
N ASN A 42 -9.44 -12.61 8.11
CA ASN A 42 -10.63 -12.04 7.49
C ASN A 42 -11.50 -11.33 8.54
N GLY A 43 -12.03 -10.15 8.18
CA GLY A 43 -12.87 -9.32 9.05
C GLY A 43 -12.17 -8.09 9.64
N ASN A 44 -10.84 -8.01 9.53
CA ASN A 44 -10.06 -6.85 9.99
C ASN A 44 -9.57 -5.94 8.86
N GLU A 45 -10.08 -6.13 7.64
CA GLU A 45 -9.72 -5.35 6.46
C GLU A 45 -9.84 -3.83 6.68
N MET A 46 -10.93 -3.41 7.34
CA MET A 46 -11.19 -2.00 7.63
C MET A 46 -10.23 -1.46 8.70
N ASP A 47 -9.91 -2.27 9.71
CA ASP A 47 -8.98 -1.89 10.78
C ASP A 47 -7.55 -1.75 10.21
N HIS A 48 -7.13 -2.70 9.37
CA HIS A 48 -5.87 -2.63 8.65
C HIS A 48 -5.79 -1.41 7.73
N TRP A 49 -6.89 -1.08 7.04
CA TRP A 49 -6.97 0.11 6.19
C TRP A 49 -6.87 1.41 6.99
N LEU A 50 -7.62 1.56 8.08
CA LEU A 50 -7.55 2.73 8.98
C LEU A 50 -6.17 2.88 9.63
N LYS A 51 -5.55 1.76 10.01
CA LYS A 51 -4.20 1.75 10.60
C LYS A 51 -3.16 2.19 9.58
N ALA A 52 -3.24 1.67 8.36
CA ALA A 52 -2.41 2.10 7.24
C ALA A 52 -2.58 3.59 6.94
N GLU A 53 -3.82 4.09 6.89
CA GLU A 53 -4.11 5.50 6.66
C GLU A 53 -3.42 6.39 7.70
N ARG A 54 -3.55 6.04 8.98
CA ARG A 54 -2.92 6.77 10.08
C ARG A 54 -1.40 6.76 10.01
N GLU A 55 -0.80 5.65 9.62
CA GLU A 55 0.66 5.57 9.44
C GLU A 55 1.11 6.48 8.30
N ILE A 56 0.50 6.37 7.12
CA ILE A 56 0.89 7.17 5.95
C ILE A 56 0.62 8.67 6.15
N LEU A 57 -0.47 9.04 6.82
CA LEU A 57 -0.78 10.43 7.15
C LEU A 57 0.19 11.03 8.17
N LYS A 58 0.69 10.23 9.13
CA LYS A 58 1.73 10.65 10.08
C LYS A 58 3.11 10.77 9.43
N GLU A 59 3.41 9.90 8.48
CA GLU A 59 4.69 9.89 7.77
C GLU A 59 4.82 11.00 6.72
N ARG A 60 3.73 11.67 6.33
CA ARG A 60 3.81 12.93 5.60
C ARG A 60 4.32 13.99 6.58
N PRO A 61 5.60 14.41 6.52
CA PRO A 61 5.99 15.60 7.23
C PRO A 61 5.21 16.73 6.55
N SER A 62 4.48 17.50 7.35
CA SER A 62 4.01 18.81 6.89
C SER A 62 5.27 19.56 6.44
N ALA A 63 5.42 19.75 5.14
CA ALA A 63 6.48 20.57 4.57
C ALA A 63 6.38 22.01 5.08
#